data_AF-A0A183DU07-F1
#
_entry.id   AF-A0A183DU07-F1
#
_cell.length_a   1.000
_cell.length_b   1.000
_cell.length_c   1.000
_cell.angle_alpha   90.00
_cell.angle_beta   90.00
_cell.angle_gamma   90.00
#
_symmetry.space_group_name_H-M   'P 1'
#
loop_
_entity.id
_entity.type
_entity.pdbx_description
1 polymer ?
#
loop_
_entity_poly.entity_id
_entity_poly.type
_entity_poly.pdbx_seq_one_letter_code
_entity_poly.pdbx_strand_id
1 'polypeptide(L)'
;MLMRLRPGPLLGVLLLIALPFVWILLNGQRTAPSIQECRLLVPITVDEIEGDKGSPLEKISCTVDNVKTYRCYQDEATDEVYFPFNAFLKKRFDVSGKLIKGPNTLLNHFEWSTSHARVRLPNFTAYDYRGVFGHFASYSVETRDRVRCISAQYGLPMSTQWSPVPYFYPIQIAQYALQHYSRFKTVLPAISLTKGATLKEWKDAAGGHDGIKLLHDEETNATYTKINAAGLFFRIQIHFLRSKLVGHEAVVSSVVFVV
;
A
#
# COMPACT_ATOMS: atom_id res chain seq x y z
N MET A 1 -32.82 64.81 -54.22
CA MET A 1 -31.49 64.99 -54.84
C MET A 1 -30.46 64.38 -53.89
N LEU A 2 -29.79 63.32 -54.33
CA LEU A 2 -29.03 62.37 -53.48
C LEU A 2 -27.86 63.02 -52.72
N MET A 3 -27.79 62.78 -51.40
CA MET A 3 -26.56 62.92 -50.61
C MET A 3 -25.89 61.54 -50.48
N ARG A 4 -24.65 61.44 -50.97
CA ARG A 4 -23.76 60.28 -50.81
C ARG A 4 -23.34 60.15 -49.33
N LEU A 5 -23.68 59.05 -48.68
CA LEU A 5 -23.02 58.63 -47.43
C LEU A 5 -21.86 57.68 -47.76
N ARG A 6 -20.65 58.07 -47.33
CA ARG A 6 -19.42 57.26 -47.39
C ARG A 6 -19.52 56.08 -46.42
N PRO A 7 -19.12 54.85 -46.78
CA PRO A 7 -18.96 53.78 -45.80
C PRO A 7 -17.67 54.03 -45.00
N GLY A 8 -17.85 54.42 -43.73
CA GLY A 8 -16.80 54.50 -42.72
C GLY A 8 -16.39 53.11 -42.17
N PRO A 9 -15.53 53.07 -41.15
CA PRO A 9 -14.52 52.04 -40.88
C PRO A 9 -15.05 50.73 -40.26
N LEU A 10 -16.31 50.38 -40.48
CA LEU A 10 -16.94 49.18 -39.90
C LEU A 10 -16.44 47.88 -40.55
N LEU A 11 -16.08 47.90 -41.83
CA LEU A 11 -15.55 46.70 -42.52
C LEU A 11 -14.16 46.30 -42.02
N GLY A 12 -13.32 47.27 -41.64
CA GLY A 12 -11.98 47.02 -41.12
C GLY A 12 -11.98 46.42 -39.71
N VAL A 13 -12.93 46.82 -38.86
CA VAL A 13 -13.07 46.30 -37.50
C VAL A 13 -13.57 44.85 -37.50
N LEU A 14 -14.50 44.50 -38.40
CA LEU A 14 -14.97 43.11 -38.56
C LEU A 14 -13.87 42.16 -39.03
N LEU A 15 -12.98 42.62 -39.91
CA LEU A 15 -11.81 41.84 -40.34
C LEU A 15 -10.78 41.65 -39.22
N LEU A 16 -10.54 42.67 -38.39
CA LEU A 16 -9.62 42.57 -37.25
C LEU A 16 -10.12 41.63 -36.14
N ILE A 17 -11.43 41.47 -35.96
CA ILE A 17 -12.00 40.53 -34.99
C ILE A 17 -12.02 39.10 -35.56
N ALA A 18 -12.25 38.93 -36.86
CA ALA A 18 -12.33 37.60 -37.47
C ALA A 18 -10.97 36.89 -37.59
N LEU A 19 -9.89 37.64 -37.82
CA LEU A 19 -8.53 37.08 -38.00
C LEU A 19 -8.01 36.25 -36.81
N PRO A 20 -8.15 36.66 -35.53
CA PRO A 20 -7.73 35.83 -34.41
C PRO A 20 -8.61 34.58 -34.21
N PHE A 21 -9.91 34.63 -34.52
CA PHE A 21 -10.79 33.45 -34.44
C PHE A 21 -10.46 32.43 -35.53
N VAL A 22 -10.16 32.89 -36.75
CA VAL A 22 -9.70 32.03 -37.85
C VAL A 22 -8.32 31.44 -37.54
N TRP A 23 -7.43 32.19 -36.88
CA TRP A 23 -6.15 31.68 -36.41
C TRP A 23 -6.32 30.62 -35.31
N ILE A 24 -7.25 30.80 -34.36
CA ILE A 24 -7.56 29.78 -33.33
C ILE A 24 -8.16 28.52 -33.96
N LEU A 25 -9.01 28.65 -34.98
CA LEU A 25 -9.59 27.51 -35.69
C LEU A 25 -8.58 26.79 -36.60
N LEU A 26 -7.62 27.51 -37.21
CA LEU A 26 -6.58 26.92 -38.06
C LEU A 26 -5.38 26.36 -37.28
N ASN A 27 -5.05 26.91 -36.11
CA ASN A 27 -3.97 26.42 -35.24
C ASN A 27 -4.45 25.57 -34.05
N GLY A 28 -5.76 25.29 -33.95
CA GLY A 28 -6.38 24.44 -32.93
C GLY A 28 -6.06 22.95 -33.05
N GLN A 29 -5.36 22.53 -34.12
CA GLN A 29 -4.77 21.19 -34.24
C GLN A 29 -3.30 21.17 -33.76
N ARG A 30 -3.04 21.67 -32.55
CA ARG A 30 -1.89 21.17 -31.79
C ARG A 30 -2.30 19.87 -31.14
N THR A 31 -1.96 18.79 -31.84
CA THR A 31 -1.63 17.46 -31.31
C THR A 31 -1.92 17.33 -29.81
N ALA A 32 -3.05 16.70 -29.48
CA ALA A 32 -3.12 15.98 -28.22
C ALA A 32 -1.85 15.11 -28.14
N PRO A 33 -1.11 15.10 -27.02
CA PRO A 33 -0.08 14.09 -26.85
C PRO A 33 -0.81 12.76 -26.97
N SER A 34 -0.48 12.00 -28.01
CA SER A 34 -0.90 10.61 -28.13
C SER A 34 -0.51 9.97 -26.81
N ILE A 35 -1.50 9.42 -26.11
CA ILE A 35 -1.25 8.43 -25.08
C ILE A 35 -0.44 7.36 -25.79
N GLN A 36 0.87 7.41 -25.57
CA GLN A 36 1.76 6.35 -25.98
C GLN A 36 1.29 5.17 -25.15
N GLU A 37 0.50 4.30 -25.79
CA GLU A 37 0.32 2.94 -25.35
C GLU A 37 1.72 2.46 -24.97
N CYS A 38 1.93 2.26 -23.67
CA CYS A 38 2.97 1.36 -23.22
C CYS A 38 2.62 0.03 -23.86
N ARG A 39 3.14 -0.21 -25.07
CA ARG A 39 3.19 -1.55 -25.64
C ARG A 39 3.80 -2.39 -24.53
N LEU A 40 2.97 -3.29 -24.01
CA LEU A 40 3.40 -4.44 -23.26
C LEU A 40 4.63 -4.94 -24.00
N LEU A 41 5.79 -4.89 -23.33
CA LEU A 41 6.94 -5.60 -23.80
C LEU A 41 6.46 -7.04 -23.98
N VAL A 42 6.49 -7.48 -25.24
CA VAL A 42 6.46 -8.89 -25.61
C VAL A 42 7.39 -9.59 -24.61
N PRO A 43 6.99 -10.71 -23.99
CA PRO A 43 7.92 -11.49 -23.21
C PRO A 43 9.10 -11.76 -24.13
N ILE A 44 10.26 -11.16 -23.82
CA ILE A 44 11.53 -11.54 -24.41
C ILE A 44 11.59 -13.04 -24.12
N THR A 45 11.40 -13.85 -25.16
CA THR A 45 11.84 -15.22 -25.13
C THR A 45 13.29 -15.11 -24.74
N VAL A 46 13.61 -15.58 -23.54
CA VAL A 46 14.98 -15.73 -23.08
C VAL A 46 15.57 -16.72 -24.08
N ASP A 47 16.17 -16.19 -25.15
CA ASP A 47 17.08 -16.96 -25.97
C ASP A 47 18.07 -17.57 -25.00
N GLU A 48 18.20 -18.89 -25.08
CA GLU A 48 19.13 -19.69 -24.29
C GLU A 48 20.44 -18.92 -24.15
N ILE A 49 20.79 -18.56 -22.91
CA ILE A 49 22.18 -18.30 -22.59
C ILE A 49 22.85 -19.66 -22.76
N GLU A 50 23.35 -19.89 -23.97
CA GLU A 50 24.32 -20.93 -24.27
C GLU A 50 25.36 -20.85 -23.16
N GLY A 51 25.51 -21.95 -22.42
CA GLY A 51 26.52 -22.07 -21.39
C GLY A 51 27.89 -22.03 -22.05
N ASP A 52 28.38 -20.81 -22.29
CA ASP A 52 29.72 -20.59 -22.76
C ASP A 52 30.68 -21.18 -21.72
N LYS A 53 31.68 -21.90 -22.21
CA LYS A 53 32.68 -22.54 -21.35
C LYS A 53 33.54 -21.43 -20.78
N GLY A 54 33.08 -20.85 -19.68
CA GLY A 54 33.68 -19.69 -19.04
C GLY A 54 35.18 -19.88 -18.86
N SER A 55 35.93 -18.95 -19.46
CA SER A 55 37.27 -18.60 -19.03
C SER A 55 37.35 -18.50 -17.50
N PRO A 56 38.48 -18.91 -16.89
CA PRO A 56 38.62 -18.83 -15.45
C PRO A 56 38.56 -17.36 -15.01
N LEU A 57 37.55 -16.99 -14.22
CA LEU A 57 37.45 -15.67 -13.59
C LEU A 57 38.65 -15.45 -12.66
N GLU A 58 39.52 -14.51 -13.01
CA GLU A 58 40.68 -14.14 -12.20
C GLU A 58 40.26 -13.20 -11.07
N LYS A 59 40.82 -13.39 -9.88
CA LYS A 59 40.59 -12.50 -8.73
C LYS A 59 41.57 -11.34 -8.79
N ILE A 60 41.05 -10.12 -8.94
CA ILE A 60 41.85 -8.90 -8.99
C ILE A 60 41.48 -7.91 -7.86
N SER A 61 42.33 -6.92 -7.63
CA SER A 61 42.08 -5.82 -6.69
C SER A 61 41.60 -4.56 -7.41
N CYS A 62 40.41 -4.07 -7.08
CA CYS A 62 39.92 -2.78 -7.60
C CYS A 62 40.07 -1.68 -6.55
N THR A 63 40.76 -0.60 -6.88
CA THR A 63 40.81 0.61 -6.05
C THR A 63 39.80 1.62 -6.56
N VAL A 64 38.87 2.03 -5.69
CA VAL A 64 37.83 3.02 -6.03
C VAL A 64 38.17 4.34 -5.38
N ASP A 65 38.14 5.42 -6.17
CA ASP A 65 38.41 6.80 -5.77
C ASP A 65 39.79 7.00 -5.08
N ASN A 66 40.75 6.09 -5.30
CA ASN A 66 42.05 6.04 -4.61
C ASN A 66 41.96 5.93 -3.07
N VAL A 67 40.80 5.56 -2.51
CA VAL A 67 40.58 5.50 -1.06
C VAL A 67 40.48 4.07 -0.58
N LYS A 68 39.71 3.23 -1.29
CA LYS A 68 39.37 1.90 -0.80
C LYS A 68 39.52 0.83 -1.86
N THR A 69 40.16 -0.26 -1.47
CA THR A 69 40.39 -1.42 -2.32
C THR A 69 39.38 -2.52 -2.04
N TYR A 70 38.86 -3.13 -3.10
CA TYR A 70 37.87 -4.20 -3.08
C TYR A 70 38.37 -5.43 -3.83
N ARG A 71 37.83 -6.60 -3.48
CA ARG A 71 38.06 -7.84 -4.23
C ARG A 71 37.07 -7.90 -5.39
N CYS A 72 37.59 -7.92 -6.61
CA CYS A 72 36.83 -7.99 -7.85
C CYS A 72 37.18 -9.26 -8.61
N TYR A 73 36.49 -9.47 -9.73
CA TYR A 73 36.81 -10.51 -10.69
C TYR A 73 37.02 -9.89 -12.07
N GLN A 74 37.97 -10.41 -12.83
CA GLN A 74 38.15 -10.06 -14.24
C GLN A 74 37.95 -11.33 -15.06
N ASP A 75 37.24 -11.18 -16.16
CA ASP A 75 37.21 -12.18 -17.22
C ASP A 75 38.20 -11.77 -18.31
N GLU A 76 39.32 -12.51 -18.43
CA GLU A 76 40.36 -12.23 -19.41
C GLU A 76 39.88 -12.40 -20.86
N ALA A 77 38.87 -13.24 -21.11
CA ALA A 77 38.38 -13.50 -22.46
C ALA A 77 37.53 -12.34 -23.00
N THR A 78 36.79 -11.67 -22.11
CA THR A 78 35.88 -10.57 -22.44
C THR A 78 36.42 -9.19 -22.05
N ASP A 79 37.54 -9.15 -21.30
CA ASP A 79 38.09 -7.95 -20.67
C ASP A 79 37.09 -7.22 -19.76
N GLU A 80 36.15 -7.97 -19.16
CA GLU A 80 35.14 -7.43 -18.24
C GLU A 80 35.59 -7.50 -16.78
N VAL A 81 35.26 -6.45 -16.01
CA VAL A 81 35.55 -6.37 -14.57
C VAL A 81 34.26 -6.36 -13.75
N TYR A 82 34.12 -7.33 -12.86
CA TYR A 82 32.96 -7.51 -11.99
C TYR A 82 33.23 -7.02 -10.57
N PHE A 83 32.36 -6.13 -10.10
CA PHE A 83 32.39 -5.62 -8.74
C PHE A 83 31.46 -6.39 -7.78
N PRO A 84 31.85 -6.55 -6.50
CA PRO A 84 31.03 -7.25 -5.52
C PRO A 84 29.79 -6.43 -5.13
N PHE A 85 28.60 -7.00 -5.32
CA PHE A 85 27.33 -6.31 -5.05
C PHE A 85 27.21 -5.82 -3.59
N ASN A 86 27.33 -6.71 -2.61
CA ASN A 86 27.12 -6.37 -1.19
C ASN A 86 28.21 -5.47 -0.61
N ALA A 87 29.47 -5.69 -1.01
CA ALA A 87 30.60 -4.96 -0.45
C ALA A 87 30.74 -3.55 -1.05
N PHE A 88 30.34 -3.37 -2.30
CA PHE A 88 30.52 -2.13 -3.04
C PHE A 88 29.19 -1.57 -3.58
N LEU A 89 28.60 -2.21 -4.59
CA LEU A 89 27.51 -1.61 -5.39
C LEU A 89 26.33 -1.18 -4.53
N LYS A 90 25.87 -2.06 -3.63
CA LYS A 90 24.73 -1.84 -2.73
C LYS A 90 24.88 -0.55 -1.92
N LYS A 91 26.04 -0.35 -1.30
CA LYS A 91 26.31 0.81 -0.43
C LYS A 91 26.69 2.05 -1.23
N ARG A 92 27.45 1.91 -2.32
CA ARG A 92 27.96 3.04 -3.12
C ARG A 92 26.83 3.75 -3.87
N PHE A 93 25.87 2.98 -4.38
CA PHE A 93 24.77 3.48 -5.22
C PHE A 93 23.42 3.49 -4.52
N ASP A 94 23.36 3.12 -3.24
CA ASP A 94 22.11 2.99 -2.45
C ASP A 94 21.03 2.16 -3.18
N VAL A 95 21.47 1.02 -3.73
CA VAL A 95 20.63 0.09 -4.47
C VAL A 95 20.36 -1.16 -3.65
N SER A 96 19.34 -1.91 -4.04
CA SER A 96 19.00 -3.17 -3.42
C SER A 96 19.00 -4.31 -4.40
N GLY A 97 19.22 -5.51 -3.89
CA GLY A 97 19.19 -6.70 -4.71
C GLY A 97 19.09 -7.96 -3.89
N LYS A 98 18.51 -8.99 -4.48
CA LYS A 98 18.25 -10.27 -3.84
C LYS A 98 18.48 -11.40 -4.83
N LEU A 99 19.23 -12.41 -4.40
CA LEU A 99 19.33 -13.66 -5.12
C LEU A 99 18.06 -14.49 -4.87
N ILE A 100 17.26 -14.68 -5.91
CA ILE A 100 16.10 -15.55 -5.88
C ILE A 100 16.55 -16.95 -6.29
N LYS A 101 16.30 -17.92 -5.41
CA LYS A 101 16.64 -19.32 -5.68
C LYS A 101 15.45 -20.01 -6.33
N GLY A 102 15.66 -20.55 -7.52
CA GLY A 102 14.68 -21.36 -8.23
C GLY A 102 14.61 -22.79 -7.68
N PRO A 103 13.72 -23.64 -8.24
CA PRO A 103 13.65 -25.05 -7.87
C PRO A 103 14.93 -25.82 -8.24
N ASN A 104 15.68 -25.34 -9.22
CA ASN A 104 17.02 -25.82 -9.56
C ASN A 104 18.01 -24.64 -9.63
N THR A 105 19.30 -24.94 -9.66
CA THR A 105 20.38 -23.94 -9.68
C THR A 105 20.39 -23.08 -10.94
N LEU A 106 19.90 -23.61 -12.07
CA LEU A 106 19.83 -22.91 -13.35
C LEU A 106 18.78 -21.78 -13.37
N LEU A 107 17.76 -21.86 -12.50
CA LEU A 107 16.73 -20.83 -12.36
C LEU A 107 17.06 -19.81 -11.26
N ASN A 108 18.24 -19.92 -10.63
CA ASN A 108 18.71 -18.89 -9.72
C ASN A 108 19.00 -17.63 -10.50
N HIS A 109 18.38 -16.53 -10.11
CA HIS A 109 18.62 -15.23 -10.73
C HIS A 109 18.74 -14.17 -9.65
N PHE A 110 19.53 -13.14 -9.96
CA PHE A 110 19.72 -12.00 -9.08
C PHE A 110 18.82 -10.87 -9.55
N GLU A 111 17.87 -10.46 -8.70
CA GLU A 111 17.05 -9.28 -8.96
C GLU A 111 17.76 -8.05 -8.40
N TRP A 112 18.05 -7.09 -9.27
CA TRP A 112 18.52 -5.76 -8.92
C TRP A 112 17.35 -4.77 -8.93
N SER A 113 17.29 -3.90 -7.92
CA SER A 113 16.32 -2.82 -7.85
C SER A 113 16.96 -1.52 -7.40
N THR A 114 16.72 -0.46 -8.17
CA THR A 114 17.17 0.91 -7.86
C THR A 114 16.29 1.60 -6.82
N SER A 115 15.09 1.07 -6.52
CA SER A 115 14.18 1.67 -5.56
C SER A 115 13.25 0.63 -4.91
N HIS A 116 12.77 0.93 -3.71
CA HIS A 116 11.90 0.01 -2.97
C HIS A 116 10.40 0.27 -3.17
N ALA A 117 10.05 1.50 -3.52
CA ALA A 117 8.66 1.92 -3.63
C ALA A 117 8.06 1.45 -4.94
N ARG A 118 6.83 0.94 -4.90
CA ARG A 118 6.05 0.61 -6.10
C ARG A 118 4.91 1.60 -6.25
N VAL A 119 4.74 2.12 -7.47
CA VAL A 119 3.58 2.93 -7.83
C VAL A 119 2.37 2.02 -7.97
N ARG A 120 1.29 2.34 -7.26
CA ARG A 120 0.00 1.68 -7.47
C ARG A 120 -0.84 2.52 -8.41
N LEU A 121 -1.14 1.96 -9.58
CA LEU A 121 -2.00 2.60 -10.55
C LEU A 121 -3.46 2.48 -10.10
N PRO A 122 -4.23 3.57 -10.12
CA PRO A 122 -5.65 3.51 -9.82
C PRO A 122 -6.40 2.79 -10.94
N ASN A 123 -7.46 2.05 -10.57
CA ASN A 123 -8.36 1.40 -11.54
C ASN A 123 -9.41 2.37 -12.12
N PHE A 124 -9.34 3.65 -11.76
CA PHE A 124 -10.29 4.69 -12.17
C PHE A 124 -9.59 5.77 -12.99
N THR A 125 -10.34 6.42 -13.87
CA THR A 125 -9.86 7.55 -14.69
C THR A 125 -9.95 8.88 -13.94
N ALA A 126 -10.93 9.03 -13.04
CA ALA A 126 -11.12 10.21 -12.19
C ALA A 126 -11.35 9.80 -10.74
N TYR A 127 -10.77 10.56 -9.80
CA TYR A 127 -10.87 10.28 -8.37
C TYR A 127 -12.24 10.71 -7.81
N ASP A 128 -12.96 9.78 -7.18
CA ASP A 128 -14.16 10.09 -6.40
C ASP A 128 -13.78 10.32 -4.92
N TYR A 129 -14.10 11.50 -4.41
CA TYR A 129 -13.86 11.86 -3.01
C TYR A 129 -14.70 11.07 -2.02
N ARG A 130 -15.80 10.45 -2.45
CA ARG A 130 -16.60 9.51 -1.65
C ARG A 130 -16.09 8.07 -1.75
N GLY A 131 -15.19 7.79 -2.69
CA GLY A 131 -14.59 6.48 -2.93
C GLY A 131 -13.43 6.17 -1.98
N VAL A 132 -12.65 5.16 -2.35
CA VAL A 132 -11.44 4.78 -1.60
C VAL A 132 -10.42 5.91 -1.58
N PHE A 133 -9.74 6.11 -0.45
CA PHE A 133 -8.74 7.16 -0.33
C PHE A 133 -7.38 6.71 -0.89
N GLY A 134 -7.08 7.09 -2.12
CA GLY A 134 -5.87 6.67 -2.82
C GLY A 134 -5.69 5.15 -2.78
N HIS A 135 -4.59 4.68 -2.19
CA HIS A 135 -4.30 3.25 -2.00
C HIS A 135 -4.35 2.80 -0.53
N PHE A 136 -5.04 3.55 0.33
CA PHE A 136 -5.09 3.31 1.77
C PHE A 136 -5.78 2.00 2.16
N ALA A 137 -6.57 1.39 1.27
CA ALA A 137 -7.14 0.05 1.51
C ALA A 137 -6.06 -1.00 1.82
N SER A 138 -4.86 -0.81 1.25
CA SER A 138 -3.69 -1.68 1.45
C SER A 138 -2.77 -1.28 2.61
N TYR A 139 -3.02 -0.12 3.22
CA TYR A 139 -2.21 0.33 4.35
C TYR A 139 -2.59 -0.46 5.60
N SER A 140 -1.64 -0.56 6.53
CA SER A 140 -1.83 -1.10 7.86
C SER A 140 -1.14 -0.15 8.84
N VAL A 141 -1.87 0.89 9.24
CA VAL A 141 -1.36 1.97 10.10
C VAL A 141 -1.08 1.43 11.50
N GLU A 142 -1.96 0.58 12.01
CA GLU A 142 -1.92 -0.07 13.33
C GLU A 142 -0.70 -0.96 13.55
N THR A 143 -0.09 -1.49 12.48
CA THR A 143 1.10 -2.35 12.58
C THR A 143 2.42 -1.59 12.46
N ARG A 144 2.39 -0.26 12.28
CA ARG A 144 3.62 0.53 12.22
C ARG A 144 4.24 0.59 13.61
N ASP A 145 5.56 0.45 13.65
CA ASP A 145 6.40 0.55 14.86
C ASP A 145 6.14 1.80 15.71
N ARG A 146 5.84 2.93 15.06
CA ARG A 146 5.50 4.20 15.72
C ARG A 146 4.08 4.28 16.28
N VAL A 147 3.25 3.25 16.09
CA VAL A 147 1.95 3.13 16.75
C VAL A 147 2.12 2.27 17.99
N ARG A 148 2.02 2.89 19.17
CA ARG A 148 2.21 2.17 20.43
C ARG A 148 1.07 1.21 20.72
N CYS A 149 -0.16 1.69 20.55
CA CYS A 149 -1.39 0.94 20.80
C CYS A 149 -2.59 1.67 20.19
N ILE A 150 -3.73 1.00 20.18
CA ILE A 150 -5.04 1.63 20.00
C ILE A 150 -5.57 1.94 21.39
N SER A 151 -5.91 3.21 21.65
CA SER A 151 -6.49 3.62 22.92
C SER A 151 -7.83 2.90 23.12
N ALA A 152 -7.99 2.16 24.22
CA ALA A 152 -9.24 1.46 24.52
C ALA A 152 -10.41 2.42 24.77
N GLN A 153 -10.12 3.61 25.32
CA GLN A 153 -11.13 4.62 25.61
C GLN A 153 -11.67 5.29 24.34
N TYR A 154 -10.79 5.59 23.38
CA TYR A 154 -11.17 6.37 22.19
C TYR A 154 -11.21 5.56 20.89
N GLY A 155 -10.66 4.35 20.87
CA GLY A 155 -10.51 3.54 19.65
C GLY A 155 -9.51 4.12 18.64
N LEU A 156 -8.64 5.05 19.06
CA LEU A 156 -7.72 5.78 18.17
C LEU A 156 -6.25 5.38 18.41
N PRO A 157 -5.40 5.38 17.37
CA PRO A 157 -4.00 5.00 17.51
C PRO A 157 -3.18 6.08 18.23
N MET A 158 -2.38 5.67 19.19
CA MET A 158 -1.42 6.54 19.90
C MET A 158 -0.03 6.40 19.27
N SER A 159 0.61 7.53 18.97
CA SER A 159 1.92 7.59 18.32
C SER A 159 3.05 7.75 19.33
N THR A 160 4.22 7.24 18.97
CA THR A 160 5.50 7.50 19.65
C THR A 160 6.56 8.02 18.67
N GLN A 161 6.13 8.64 17.56
CA GLN A 161 7.04 9.01 16.47
C GLN A 161 8.14 9.98 16.91
N TRP A 162 7.79 11.01 17.69
CA TRP A 162 8.72 12.05 18.15
C TRP A 162 8.90 12.09 19.67
N SER A 163 8.24 11.18 20.39
CA SER A 163 8.32 11.07 21.84
C SER A 163 8.10 9.62 22.27
N PRO A 164 8.84 9.12 23.27
CA PRO A 164 8.57 7.80 23.84
C PRO A 164 7.25 7.78 24.61
N VAL A 165 6.75 8.93 25.08
CA VAL A 165 5.45 9.05 25.74
C VAL A 165 4.36 9.04 24.67
N PRO A 166 3.38 8.10 24.71
CA PRO A 166 2.35 8.01 23.69
C PRO A 166 1.44 9.24 23.64
N TYR A 167 1.16 9.75 22.43
CA TYR A 167 0.29 10.90 22.21
C TYR A 167 -0.61 10.72 20.99
N PHE A 168 -1.70 11.49 20.92
CA PHE A 168 -2.57 11.50 19.74
C PHE A 168 -1.93 12.32 18.63
N TYR A 169 -1.59 11.66 17.52
CA TYR A 169 -1.04 12.33 16.36
C TYR A 169 -2.10 12.43 15.25
N PRO A 170 -2.62 13.63 14.93
CA PRO A 170 -3.78 13.79 14.05
C PRO A 170 -3.61 13.16 12.67
N ILE A 171 -2.41 13.25 12.08
CA ILE A 171 -2.13 12.64 10.77
C ILE A 171 -2.28 11.11 10.85
N GLN A 172 -1.71 10.47 11.87
CA GLN A 172 -1.82 9.02 12.05
C GLN A 172 -3.27 8.59 12.27
N ILE A 173 -4.03 9.35 13.05
CA ILE A 173 -5.46 9.10 13.30
C ILE A 173 -6.26 9.20 12.00
N ALA A 174 -6.06 10.26 11.22
CA ALA A 174 -6.72 10.42 9.93
C ALA A 174 -6.35 9.28 8.97
N GLN A 175 -5.08 8.89 8.91
CA GLN A 175 -4.65 7.77 8.08
C GLN A 175 -5.28 6.45 8.50
N TYR A 176 -5.39 6.21 9.81
CA TYR A 176 -6.07 5.04 10.38
C TYR A 176 -7.56 5.02 9.99
N ALA A 177 -8.27 6.14 10.10
CA ALA A 177 -9.66 6.21 9.67
C ALA A 177 -9.82 5.96 8.15
N LEU A 178 -8.99 6.61 7.33
CA LEU A 178 -9.05 6.51 5.87
C LEU A 178 -8.75 5.11 5.34
N GLN A 179 -7.84 4.35 5.98
CA GLN A 179 -7.62 2.96 5.60
C GLN A 179 -8.82 2.07 5.89
N HIS A 180 -9.48 2.22 7.04
CA HIS A 180 -10.63 1.39 7.41
C HIS A 180 -11.83 1.75 6.54
N TYR A 181 -12.04 3.04 6.27
CA TYR A 181 -13.02 3.50 5.31
C TYR A 181 -12.78 2.91 3.91
N SER A 182 -11.54 2.97 3.43
CA SER A 182 -11.19 2.43 2.10
C SER A 182 -11.37 0.91 2.05
N ARG A 183 -10.95 0.17 3.08
CA ARG A 183 -11.16 -1.28 3.18
C ARG A 183 -12.65 -1.64 3.17
N PHE A 184 -13.47 -0.90 3.92
CA PHE A 184 -14.93 -1.07 3.95
C PHE A 184 -15.57 -0.86 2.57
N LYS A 185 -15.04 0.05 1.75
CA LYS A 185 -15.51 0.24 0.38
C LYS A 185 -15.05 -0.85 -0.60
N THR A 186 -13.96 -1.57 -0.29
CA THR A 186 -13.40 -2.61 -1.18
C THR A 186 -13.80 -4.04 -0.82
N VAL A 187 -14.06 -4.32 0.45
CA VAL A 187 -14.28 -5.68 0.96
C VAL A 187 -15.76 -5.83 1.37
N LEU A 188 -16.39 -6.94 0.97
CA LEU A 188 -17.73 -7.30 1.42
C LEU A 188 -17.74 -7.48 2.96
N PRO A 189 -18.84 -7.13 3.66
CA PRO A 189 -18.86 -7.16 5.12
C PRO A 189 -18.51 -8.55 5.65
N ALA A 190 -17.55 -8.59 6.57
CA ALA A 190 -17.21 -9.82 7.29
C ALA A 190 -18.42 -10.27 8.12
N ILE A 191 -18.73 -11.57 8.05
CA ILE A 191 -19.83 -12.19 8.80
C ILE A 191 -19.54 -12.04 10.29
N SER A 192 -20.48 -11.45 11.04
CA SER A 192 -20.39 -11.35 12.50
C SER A 192 -20.67 -12.72 13.13
N LEU A 193 -19.77 -13.16 14.00
CA LEU A 193 -19.99 -14.34 14.83
C LEU A 193 -20.68 -13.88 16.12
N THR A 194 -21.98 -14.12 16.25
CA THR A 194 -22.74 -13.79 17.45
C THR A 194 -22.44 -14.83 18.52
N LYS A 195 -21.62 -14.47 19.53
CA LYS A 195 -21.49 -15.24 20.78
C LYS A 195 -22.33 -14.59 21.88
N GLY A 196 -22.87 -15.41 22.77
CA GLY A 196 -23.71 -14.98 23.88
C GLY A 196 -25.21 -14.95 23.59
N ALA A 197 -25.65 -15.53 22.46
CA ALA A 197 -27.08 -15.69 22.17
C ALA A 197 -27.74 -16.74 23.09
N THR A 198 -26.94 -17.68 23.62
CA THR A 198 -27.43 -18.72 24.53
C THR A 198 -26.62 -18.81 25.82
N LEU A 199 -27.29 -19.10 26.95
CA LEU A 199 -26.66 -19.26 28.26
C LEU A 199 -25.65 -20.43 28.32
N LYS A 200 -25.79 -21.41 27.43
CA LYS A 200 -24.92 -22.61 27.36
C LYS A 200 -23.48 -22.30 26.93
N GLU A 201 -23.25 -21.12 26.34
CA GLU A 201 -21.92 -20.67 25.91
C GLU A 201 -21.08 -20.09 27.06
N TRP A 202 -21.72 -19.78 28.20
CA TRP A 202 -21.08 -19.16 29.35
C TRP A 202 -20.76 -20.20 30.43
N LYS A 203 -19.58 -20.07 31.05
CA LYS A 203 -19.20 -20.86 32.22
C LYS A 203 -19.36 -19.98 33.46
N ASP A 204 -20.20 -20.40 34.39
CA ASP A 204 -20.34 -19.74 35.68
C ASP A 204 -19.40 -20.42 36.69
N ALA A 205 -18.41 -19.68 37.17
CA ALA A 205 -17.50 -20.13 38.22
C ALA A 205 -17.96 -19.67 39.62
N ALA A 206 -19.00 -18.83 39.70
CA ALA A 206 -19.65 -18.54 40.96
C ALA A 206 -20.47 -19.77 41.35
N GLY A 207 -20.18 -20.39 42.49
CA GLY A 207 -20.85 -21.59 42.98
C GLY A 207 -22.35 -21.45 43.30
N GLY A 208 -23.03 -20.44 42.76
CA GLY A 208 -24.47 -20.22 42.85
C GLY A 208 -25.02 -19.71 41.52
N HIS A 209 -26.19 -20.20 41.12
CA HIS A 209 -26.88 -19.99 39.83
C HIS A 209 -27.26 -18.52 39.47
N ASP A 210 -26.65 -17.52 40.10
CA ASP A 210 -27.00 -16.09 39.98
C ASP A 210 -25.90 -15.23 39.32
N GLY A 211 -24.80 -15.84 38.89
CA GLY A 211 -23.65 -15.13 38.31
C GLY A 211 -23.88 -14.61 36.90
N ILE A 212 -24.58 -15.35 36.03
CA ILE A 212 -24.84 -14.97 34.63
C ILE A 212 -26.32 -15.12 34.28
N LYS A 213 -26.96 -14.05 33.81
CA LYS A 213 -28.39 -14.04 33.42
C LYS A 213 -28.57 -13.39 32.05
N LEU A 214 -29.49 -13.93 31.25
CA LEU A 214 -29.94 -13.30 30.02
C LEU A 214 -31.18 -12.46 30.34
N LEU A 215 -31.15 -11.17 30.01
CA LEU A 215 -32.23 -10.22 30.24
C LEU A 215 -32.57 -9.52 28.94
N HIS A 216 -33.80 -9.04 28.81
CA HIS A 216 -34.24 -8.23 27.68
C HIS A 216 -34.35 -6.78 28.15
N ASP A 217 -33.80 -5.87 27.36
CA ASP A 217 -33.95 -4.43 27.54
C ASP A 217 -35.01 -3.92 26.57
N GLU A 218 -36.13 -3.45 27.10
CA GLU A 218 -37.24 -2.90 26.31
C GLU A 218 -36.87 -1.58 25.64
N GLU A 219 -35.91 -0.82 26.17
CA GLU A 219 -35.52 0.48 25.62
C GLU A 219 -34.70 0.32 24.34
N THR A 220 -33.72 -0.60 24.35
CA THR A 220 -32.88 -0.92 23.19
C THR A 220 -33.45 -2.04 22.32
N ASN A 221 -34.58 -2.64 22.73
CA ASN A 221 -35.20 -3.84 22.15
C ASN A 221 -34.16 -4.94 21.88
N ALA A 222 -33.25 -5.14 22.84
CA ALA A 222 -32.10 -6.01 22.71
C ALA A 222 -31.96 -6.92 23.93
N THR A 223 -31.55 -8.14 23.68
CA THR A 223 -31.25 -9.11 24.72
C THR A 223 -29.79 -8.95 25.14
N TYR A 224 -29.53 -8.80 26.44
CA TYR A 224 -28.19 -8.63 27.00
C TYR A 224 -27.90 -9.64 28.10
N THR A 225 -26.61 -9.88 28.36
CA THR A 225 -26.16 -10.77 29.43
C THR A 225 -25.73 -9.94 30.63
N LYS A 226 -26.43 -10.10 31.76
CA LYS A 226 -26.03 -9.56 33.06
C LYS A 226 -25.04 -10.51 33.72
N ILE A 227 -23.88 -9.98 34.10
CA ILE A 227 -22.82 -10.72 34.79
C ILE A 227 -22.65 -10.10 36.18
N ASN A 228 -22.81 -10.90 37.22
CA ASN A 228 -22.63 -10.52 38.61
C ASN A 228 -21.46 -11.34 39.20
N ALA A 229 -20.30 -10.71 39.31
CA ALA A 229 -19.09 -11.34 39.86
C ALA A 229 -18.46 -10.41 40.90
N ALA A 230 -18.32 -10.88 42.14
CA ALA A 230 -17.61 -10.17 43.19
C ALA A 230 -16.10 -10.27 42.94
N GLY A 231 -15.45 -9.15 42.58
CA GLY A 231 -14.03 -9.12 42.22
C GLY A 231 -13.80 -9.54 40.76
N LEU A 232 -14.03 -8.62 39.83
CA LEU A 232 -13.84 -8.84 38.40
C LEU A 232 -12.34 -9.01 38.05
N PHE A 233 -11.87 -10.26 38.03
CA PHE A 233 -10.65 -10.63 37.33
C PHE A 233 -11.04 -11.20 35.96
N PHE A 234 -10.96 -10.37 34.92
CA PHE A 234 -11.15 -10.83 33.55
C PHE A 234 -9.88 -11.54 33.06
N ARG A 235 -9.98 -12.84 32.76
CA ARG A 235 -8.91 -13.56 32.06
C ARG A 235 -9.21 -13.57 30.57
N ILE A 236 -8.64 -12.60 29.84
CA ILE A 236 -8.78 -12.57 28.38
C ILE A 236 -7.84 -13.63 27.77
N GLN A 237 -8.40 -14.75 27.31
CA GLN A 237 -7.70 -15.69 26.43
C GLN A 237 -7.97 -15.33 24.97
N ILE A 238 -7.04 -14.61 24.35
CA ILE A 238 -7.10 -14.32 22.92
C ILE A 238 -6.56 -15.53 22.16
N HIS A 239 -7.46 -16.28 21.52
CA HIS A 239 -7.08 -17.31 20.56
C HIS A 239 -7.03 -16.71 19.16
N PHE A 240 -5.81 -16.53 18.62
CA PHE A 240 -5.62 -16.17 17.22
C PHE A 240 -5.94 -17.38 16.34
N LEU A 241 -7.13 -17.39 15.74
CA LEU A 241 -7.46 -18.37 14.70
C LEU A 241 -6.90 -17.90 13.37
N ARG A 242 -5.88 -18.61 12.87
CA ARG A 242 -5.24 -18.32 11.59
C ARG A 242 -6.00 -19.04 10.48
N SER A 243 -6.92 -18.37 9.78
CA SER A 243 -7.52 -18.93 8.56
C SER A 243 -6.70 -18.51 7.34
N LYS A 244 -6.12 -19.48 6.63
CA LYS A 244 -5.62 -19.27 5.25
C LYS A 244 -6.84 -19.21 4.32
N LEU A 245 -7.32 -18.01 4.04
CA LEU A 245 -8.10 -17.76 2.82
C LEU A 245 -7.17 -17.07 1.82
N VAL A 246 -7.22 -17.58 0.59
CA VAL A 246 -6.31 -17.27 -0.52
C VAL A 246 -6.11 -15.75 -0.67
N GLY A 247 -4.85 -15.32 -0.59
CA GLY A 247 -4.40 -14.01 -1.09
C GLY A 247 -4.49 -12.81 -0.15
N HIS A 248 -5.18 -12.87 0.99
CA HIS A 248 -5.19 -11.78 1.98
C HIS A 248 -5.17 -12.32 3.41
N GLU A 249 -4.18 -11.90 4.22
CA GLU A 249 -4.14 -12.19 5.65
C GLU A 249 -5.27 -11.43 6.36
N ALA A 250 -6.40 -12.11 6.60
CA ALA A 250 -7.39 -11.67 7.57
C ALA A 250 -7.04 -12.30 8.93
N VAL A 251 -6.60 -11.47 9.87
CA VAL A 251 -6.52 -11.88 11.28
C VAL A 251 -7.92 -11.73 11.86
N VAL A 252 -8.65 -12.83 11.96
CA VAL A 252 -9.88 -12.88 12.76
C VAL A 252 -9.44 -12.96 14.22
N SER A 253 -9.53 -11.84 14.94
CA SER A 253 -9.39 -11.84 16.39
C SER A 253 -10.70 -12.29 17.01
N SER A 254 -10.78 -13.55 17.39
CA SER A 254 -11.84 -14.04 18.27
C SER A 254 -11.48 -13.68 19.69
N VAL A 255 -12.09 -12.63 20.24
CA VAL A 255 -12.03 -12.36 21.68
C VAL A 255 -12.98 -13.36 22.34
N VAL A 256 -12.41 -14.38 22.99
CA VAL A 256 -13.18 -15.25 23.87
C VAL A 256 -13.11 -14.66 25.25
N PHE A 257 -14.24 -14.15 25.73
CA PHE A 257 -14.42 -13.83 27.13
C PHE A 257 -14.48 -15.17 27.88
N VAL A 258 -13.40 -15.53 28.56
CA VAL A 258 -13.40 -16.65 29.51
C VAL A 258 -13.58 -16.03 30.88
N VAL A 259 -14.77 -16.23 31.43
CA VAL A 259 -15.07 -16.05 32.86
C VAL A 259 -14.59 -17.29 33.58
#